data_AF-A0A4Y2S4A1-F1
#
_entry.id   AF-A0A4Y2S4A1-F1
#
_cell.length_a   1.000
_cell.length_b   1.000
_cell.length_c   1.000
_cell.angle_alpha   90.00
_cell.angle_beta   90.00
_cell.angle_gamma   90.00
#
_symmetry.space_group_name_H-M   'P 1'
#
loop_
_entity.id
_entity.type
_entity.pdbx_description
1 polymer ?
#
loop_
_entity_poly.entity_id
_entity_poly.type
_entity_poly.pdbx_seq_one_letter_code
_entity_poly.pdbx_strand_id
1 'polypeptide(L)'
;MALAPLNPKQPTNLSHILHLRKKCEISLNILKVLSRTSWGADRTSLLRIYQVVILSRIDYGCMVYGSARPTVLRRLDTIHHSALRICSGAFRTSPVESPYVICHQLPLHLRRQKISALYFFRAQSVPKHPISQLKLPVSLRRLYAARPSRILPFCERAKMLLHDSDLNNVSVQFSDYFTFPPWEIPQFSFLNPFSGFDKSSTAPVTFQQLFHHHRYRYSSFVSIITDGSKSDVHVGCGVISPSDTLSYCQQ
;
A
#
# COMPACT_ATOMS: atom_id res chain seq x y z
N MET A 1 -27.60 -3.50 28.39
CA MET A 1 -26.19 -3.64 28.83
C MET A 1 -25.53 -2.27 28.71
N ALA A 2 -24.98 -1.78 29.82
CA ALA A 2 -24.73 -0.37 30.10
C ALA A 2 -23.86 0.36 29.08
N LEU A 3 -24.20 1.64 28.86
CA LEU A 3 -23.33 2.64 28.25
C LEU A 3 -22.04 2.71 29.08
N ALA A 4 -20.97 2.10 28.57
CA ALA A 4 -19.64 2.29 29.15
C ALA A 4 -19.31 3.79 29.08
N PRO A 5 -18.89 4.43 30.20
CA PRO A 5 -18.47 5.82 30.19
C PRO A 5 -17.30 5.98 29.22
N LEU A 6 -17.34 7.06 28.43
CA LEU A 6 -16.17 7.55 27.70
C LEU A 6 -15.01 7.69 28.70
N ASN A 7 -14.04 6.79 28.58
CA ASN A 7 -12.84 6.75 29.41
C ASN A 7 -12.06 8.07 29.23
N PRO A 8 -11.73 8.84 30.30
CA PRO A 8 -11.20 10.21 30.21
C PRO A 8 -9.75 10.31 29.70
N LYS A 9 -9.15 9.21 29.23
CA LYS A 9 -7.78 9.14 28.70
C LYS A 9 -7.69 8.76 27.22
N GLN A 10 -8.79 8.76 26.47
CA GLN A 10 -8.68 8.66 25.01
C GLN A 10 -8.26 10.03 24.45
N PRO A 11 -7.09 10.15 23.79
CA PRO A 11 -6.69 11.40 23.16
C PRO A 11 -7.77 11.76 22.14
N THR A 12 -8.42 12.90 22.33
CA THR A 12 -9.31 13.44 21.31
C THR A 12 -8.53 13.54 20.01
N ASN A 13 -9.16 13.26 18.86
CA ASN A 13 -8.50 13.39 17.55
C ASN A 13 -7.79 14.76 17.40
N LEU A 14 -8.30 15.80 18.07
CA LEU A 14 -7.67 17.11 18.16
C LEU A 14 -6.30 17.10 18.84
N SER A 15 -6.15 16.51 20.03
CA SER A 15 -4.86 16.48 20.73
C SER A 15 -3.83 15.67 19.94
N HIS A 16 -4.26 14.56 19.33
CA HIS A 16 -3.41 13.75 18.46
C HIS A 16 -2.94 14.54 17.24
N ILE A 17 -3.84 15.22 16.52
CA ILE A 17 -3.49 16.01 15.33
C ILE A 17 -2.57 17.18 15.70
N LEU A 18 -2.78 17.82 16.85
CA LEU A 18 -1.90 18.90 17.34
C LEU A 18 -0.49 18.39 17.64
N HIS A 19 -0.38 17.24 18.29
CA HIS A 19 0.91 16.59 18.55
C HIS A 19 1.61 16.19 17.26
N LEU A 20 0.87 15.58 16.33
CA LEU A 20 1.37 15.20 15.01
C LEU A 20 1.88 16.42 14.24
N ARG A 21 1.11 17.51 14.23
CA ARG A 21 1.52 18.79 13.62
C ARG A 21 2.84 19.27 14.21
N LYS A 22 2.98 19.33 15.53
CA LYS A 22 4.21 19.78 16.20
C LYS A 22 5.42 18.93 15.79
N LYS A 23 5.27 17.60 15.72
CA LYS A 23 6.33 16.71 15.23
C LYS A 23 6.71 16.97 13.77
N CYS A 24 5.73 17.23 12.90
CA CYS A 24 5.99 17.56 11.52
C CYS A 24 6.61 18.96 11.35
N GLU A 25 6.27 19.95 12.19
CA GLU A 25 6.90 21.27 12.22
C GLU A 25 8.39 21.18 12.56
N ILE A 26 8.77 20.35 13.52
CA ILE A 26 10.18 20.08 13.83
C ILE A 26 10.87 19.47 12.59
N SER A 27 10.19 18.54 11.93
CA SER A 27 10.74 17.85 10.75
C SER A 27 10.86 18.74 9.51
N LEU A 28 10.00 19.75 9.38
CA LEU A 28 10.12 20.78 8.34
C LEU A 28 11.46 21.52 8.42
N ASN A 29 12.07 21.63 9.61
CA ASN A 29 13.36 22.30 9.75
C ASN A 29 14.48 21.56 9.00
N ILE A 30 14.40 20.22 8.88
CA ILE A 30 15.32 19.44 8.06
C ILE A 30 15.25 19.91 6.60
N LEU A 31 14.03 20.02 6.04
CA LEU A 31 13.86 20.52 4.68
C LEU A 31 14.37 21.95 4.52
N LYS A 32 14.10 22.84 5.49
CA LYS A 32 14.59 24.23 5.44
C LYS A 32 16.11 24.30 5.38
N VAL A 33 16.81 23.49 6.17
CA VAL A 33 18.28 23.44 6.19
C VAL A 33 18.81 22.90 4.85
N LEU A 34 18.22 21.82 4.35
CA LEU A 34 18.65 21.18 3.10
C LEU A 34 18.28 21.97 1.83
N SER A 35 17.31 22.88 1.90
CA SER A 35 16.87 23.70 0.76
C SER A 35 17.72 24.96 0.49
N ARG A 36 18.81 25.18 1.24
CA ARG A 36 19.65 26.38 1.09
C ARG A 36 20.40 26.37 -0.24
N THR A 37 20.55 27.52 -0.89
CA THR A 37 21.04 27.62 -2.27
C THR A 37 22.54 27.37 -2.47
N SER A 38 23.37 27.44 -1.43
CA SER A 38 24.83 27.26 -1.56
C SER A 38 25.31 25.81 -1.54
N TRP A 39 24.62 24.93 -0.80
CA TRP A 39 24.94 23.50 -0.67
C TRP A 39 23.67 22.63 -0.60
N GLY A 40 22.61 23.09 -1.25
CA GLY A 40 21.28 22.52 -1.12
C GLY A 40 21.10 21.20 -1.85
N ALA A 41 20.20 20.38 -1.34
CA ALA A 41 19.75 19.18 -2.03
C ALA A 41 18.89 19.56 -3.25
N ASP A 42 18.97 18.74 -4.31
CA ASP A 42 18.11 18.88 -5.46
C ASP A 42 16.64 18.62 -5.09
N ARG A 43 15.74 19.10 -5.95
CA ARG A 43 14.29 19.02 -5.75
C ARG A 43 13.78 17.59 -5.54
N THR A 44 14.33 16.61 -6.27
CA THR A 44 13.91 15.20 -6.18
C THR A 44 14.29 14.63 -4.83
N SER A 45 15.52 14.91 -4.37
CA SER A 45 15.98 14.51 -3.04
C SER A 45 15.16 15.17 -1.93
N LEU A 46 14.86 16.46 -2.03
CA LEU A 46 14.01 17.16 -1.06
C LEU A 46 12.60 16.55 -0.98
N LEU A 47 12.00 16.20 -2.13
CA LEU A 47 10.69 15.55 -2.17
C LEU A 47 10.71 14.15 -1.55
N ARG A 48 11.77 13.37 -1.80
CA ARG A 48 11.95 12.05 -1.15
C ARG A 48 12.05 12.19 0.37
N ILE A 49 12.85 13.14 0.86
CA ILE A 49 12.99 13.39 2.30
C ILE A 49 11.66 13.85 2.90
N TYR A 50 10.94 14.74 2.22
CA TYR A 50 9.60 15.16 2.61
C TYR A 50 8.65 13.94 2.75
N GLN A 51 8.62 13.06 1.75
CA GLN A 51 7.77 11.87 1.75
C GLN A 51 8.11 10.95 2.92
N VAL A 52 9.40 10.67 3.13
CA VAL A 52 9.87 9.73 4.16
C VAL A 52 9.71 10.27 5.58
N VAL A 53 9.92 11.57 5.80
CA VAL A 53 9.98 12.13 7.16
C VAL A 53 8.66 12.76 7.58
N ILE A 54 7.97 13.46 6.69
CA ILE A 54 6.74 14.20 7.02
C ILE A 54 5.51 13.43 6.58
N LEU A 55 5.44 13.05 5.31
CA LEU A 55 4.24 12.46 4.74
C LEU A 55 3.95 11.08 5.33
N SER A 56 4.98 10.24 5.51
CA SER A 56 4.86 8.94 6.19
C SER A 56 4.19 9.02 7.57
N ARG A 57 4.50 10.06 8.36
CA ARG A 57 3.92 10.28 9.70
C ARG A 57 2.47 10.72 9.62
N ILE A 58 2.14 11.57 8.64
CA ILE A 58 0.77 11.99 8.39
C ILE A 58 -0.06 10.78 7.94
N ASP A 59 0.46 9.97 7.02
CA ASP A 59 -0.23 8.84 6.43
C ASP A 59 -0.50 7.71 7.43
N TYR A 60 0.48 7.42 8.30
CA TYR A 60 0.39 6.30 9.25
C TYR A 60 -0.89 6.32 10.11
N GLY A 61 -1.28 7.49 10.61
CA GLY A 61 -2.43 7.64 11.50
C GLY A 61 -3.76 7.96 10.81
N CYS A 62 -3.78 8.12 9.48
CA CYS A 62 -4.92 8.78 8.82
C CYS A 62 -6.24 8.00 8.93
N MET A 63 -6.16 6.69 9.11
CA MET A 63 -7.32 5.81 9.34
C MET A 63 -8.07 6.13 10.63
N VAL A 64 -7.33 6.56 11.64
CA VAL A 64 -7.82 6.87 12.98
C VAL A 64 -8.27 8.33 13.03
N TYR A 65 -7.33 9.25 12.82
CA TYR A 65 -7.62 10.68 12.97
C TYR A 65 -8.40 11.27 11.79
N GLY A 66 -8.50 10.59 10.64
CA GLY A 66 -9.21 11.07 9.46
C GLY A 66 -10.71 11.28 9.67
N SER A 67 -11.24 10.77 10.78
CA SER A 67 -12.59 11.04 11.28
C SER A 67 -12.76 12.44 11.88
N ALA A 68 -11.68 13.19 12.13
CA ALA A 68 -11.72 14.52 12.74
C ALA A 68 -12.46 15.54 11.87
N ARG A 69 -12.94 16.62 12.52
CA ARG A 69 -13.58 17.73 11.81
C ARG A 69 -12.62 18.34 10.76
N PRO A 70 -13.13 18.75 9.58
CA PRO A 70 -12.29 19.34 8.52
C PRO A 70 -11.41 20.51 8.99
N THR A 71 -11.93 21.35 9.89
CA THR A 71 -11.19 22.47 10.47
C THR A 71 -9.94 22.04 11.25
N VAL A 72 -9.98 20.86 11.88
CA VAL A 72 -8.85 20.29 12.61
C VAL A 72 -7.86 19.66 11.62
N LEU A 73 -8.35 18.95 10.60
CA LEU A 73 -7.53 18.34 9.56
C LEU A 73 -6.74 19.38 8.75
N ARG A 74 -7.32 20.55 8.48
CA ARG A 74 -6.66 21.68 7.80
C ARG A 74 -5.38 22.16 8.48
N ARG A 75 -5.20 21.86 9.77
CA ARG A 75 -3.95 22.17 10.49
C ARG A 75 -2.75 21.36 10.00
N LEU A 76 -2.97 20.22 9.34
CA LEU A 76 -1.90 19.44 8.70
C LEU A 76 -1.63 19.93 7.27
N ASP A 77 -2.64 20.49 6.60
CA ASP A 77 -2.50 21.03 5.24
C ASP A 77 -1.48 22.17 5.20
N THR A 78 -1.39 23.00 6.25
CA THR A 78 -0.38 24.08 6.36
C THR A 78 1.05 23.54 6.32
N ILE A 79 1.30 22.39 6.94
CA ILE A 79 2.60 21.71 6.94
C ILE A 79 2.91 21.16 5.55
N HIS A 80 1.92 20.52 4.93
CA HIS A 80 2.04 19.97 3.59
C HIS A 80 2.37 21.06 2.56
N HIS A 81 1.60 22.16 2.53
CA HIS A 81 1.85 23.27 1.61
C HIS A 81 3.23 23.90 1.84
N SER A 82 3.63 24.07 3.11
CA SER A 82 4.94 24.63 3.45
C SER A 82 6.08 23.73 2.96
N ALA A 83 5.97 22.41 3.15
CA ALA A 83 6.95 21.46 2.65
C ALA A 83 7.06 21.53 1.12
N LEU A 84 5.94 21.52 0.39
CA LEU A 84 5.96 21.55 -1.07
C LEU A 84 6.57 22.84 -1.62
N ARG A 85 6.32 23.99 -0.98
CA ARG A 85 6.97 25.25 -1.36
C ARG A 85 8.48 25.22 -1.13
N ILE A 86 8.93 24.66 -0.01
CA ILE A 86 10.36 24.49 0.26
C ILE A 86 10.99 23.58 -0.80
N CYS A 87 10.37 22.44 -1.10
CA CYS A 87 10.90 21.48 -2.08
C CYS A 87 10.90 22.03 -3.51
N SER A 88 9.90 22.82 -3.90
CA SER A 88 9.79 23.40 -5.25
C SER A 88 10.50 24.73 -5.43
N GLY A 89 10.88 25.41 -4.34
CA GLY A 89 11.33 26.80 -4.38
C GLY A 89 10.23 27.82 -4.72
N ALA A 90 8.96 27.40 -4.72
CA ALA A 90 7.84 28.29 -5.06
C ALA A 90 7.68 29.43 -4.04
N PHE A 91 7.26 30.61 -4.53
CA PHE A 91 6.98 31.75 -3.66
C PHE A 91 5.95 31.39 -2.59
N ARG A 92 6.04 32.06 -1.44
CA ARG A 92 5.06 31.91 -0.34
C ARG A 92 3.64 32.28 -0.77
N THR A 93 3.52 33.18 -1.75
CA THR A 93 2.27 33.69 -2.32
C THR A 93 1.70 32.86 -3.46
N SER A 94 2.43 31.87 -4.01
CA SER A 94 1.91 31.06 -5.12
C SER A 94 0.60 30.36 -4.71
N PRO A 95 -0.38 30.19 -5.62
CA PRO A 95 -1.59 29.43 -5.33
C PRO A 95 -1.27 28.01 -4.84
N VAL A 96 -2.09 27.45 -3.94
CA VAL A 96 -1.84 26.12 -3.33
C VAL A 96 -1.84 24.98 -4.36
N GLU A 97 -2.65 25.10 -5.41
CA GLU A 97 -2.75 24.10 -6.47
C GLU A 97 -1.46 23.96 -7.30
N SER A 98 -0.70 25.05 -7.45
CA SER A 98 0.51 25.06 -8.28
C SER A 98 1.60 24.13 -7.73
N PRO A 99 1.98 24.19 -6.43
CA PRO A 99 2.91 23.22 -5.83
C PRO A 99 2.45 21.77 -5.90
N TYR A 100 1.14 21.47 -5.92
CA TYR A 100 0.64 20.09 -6.09
C TYR A 100 0.98 19.54 -7.46
N VAL A 101 0.66 20.30 -8.51
CA VAL A 101 0.93 19.92 -9.90
C VAL A 101 2.43 19.80 -10.12
N ILE A 102 3.18 20.83 -9.71
CA ILE A 102 4.64 20.86 -9.88
C ILE A 102 5.26 19.64 -9.20
N CYS A 103 5.00 19.41 -7.90
CA CYS A 103 5.60 18.33 -7.11
C CYS A 103 5.00 16.93 -7.31
N HIS A 104 4.00 16.79 -8.18
CA HIS A 104 3.22 15.56 -8.35
C HIS A 104 2.70 15.00 -7.02
N GLN A 105 2.16 15.87 -6.16
CA GLN A 105 1.62 15.49 -4.86
C GLN A 105 0.11 15.73 -4.79
N LEU A 106 -0.60 14.76 -4.21
CA LEU A 106 -2.04 14.85 -3.96
C LEU A 106 -2.31 15.74 -2.73
N PRO A 107 -3.36 16.58 -2.76
CA PRO A 107 -3.91 17.19 -1.55
C PRO A 107 -4.16 16.16 -0.46
N LEU A 108 -3.89 16.50 0.81
CA LEU A 108 -3.97 15.52 1.90
C LEU A 108 -5.35 14.87 2.05
N HIS A 109 -6.43 15.57 1.71
CA HIS A 109 -7.78 14.99 1.81
C HIS A 109 -7.97 13.83 0.81
N LEU A 110 -7.58 14.02 -0.46
CA LEU A 110 -7.60 12.95 -1.47
C LEU A 110 -6.62 11.84 -1.11
N ARG A 111 -5.44 12.20 -0.59
CA ARG A 111 -4.46 11.22 -0.14
C ARG A 111 -5.02 10.33 0.98
N ARG A 112 -5.68 10.91 1.98
CA ARG A 112 -6.34 10.16 3.06
C ARG A 112 -7.45 9.25 2.53
N GLN A 113 -8.23 9.70 1.55
CA GLN A 113 -9.24 8.86 0.89
C GLN A 113 -8.58 7.66 0.19
N LYS A 114 -7.55 7.90 -0.63
CA LYS A 114 -6.79 6.84 -1.31
C LYS A 114 -6.23 5.81 -0.32
N ILE A 115 -5.53 6.27 0.73
CA ILE A 115 -4.97 5.38 1.75
C ILE A 115 -6.09 4.63 2.48
N SER A 116 -7.23 5.28 2.71
CA SER A 116 -8.36 4.64 3.37
C SER A 116 -8.98 3.51 2.57
N ALA A 117 -9.13 3.71 1.26
CA ALA A 117 -9.59 2.68 0.34
C ALA A 117 -8.60 1.50 0.29
N LEU A 118 -7.30 1.78 0.12
CA LEU A 118 -6.25 0.75 0.10
C LEU A 118 -6.22 -0.07 1.39
N TYR A 119 -6.30 0.58 2.54
CA TYR A 119 -6.34 -0.10 3.82
C TYR A 119 -7.59 -0.96 3.98
N PHE A 120 -8.74 -0.48 3.52
CA PHE A 120 -9.99 -1.25 3.55
C PHE A 120 -9.90 -2.51 2.69
N PHE A 121 -9.39 -2.41 1.45
CA PHE A 121 -9.17 -3.59 0.61
C PHE A 121 -8.14 -4.55 1.22
N ARG A 122 -7.04 -4.03 1.77
CA ARG A 122 -6.05 -4.87 2.47
C ARG A 122 -6.67 -5.60 3.67
N ALA A 123 -7.53 -4.94 4.43
CA ALA A 123 -8.24 -5.57 5.54
C ALA A 123 -9.23 -6.66 5.08
N GLN A 124 -9.81 -6.53 3.88
CA GLN A 124 -10.66 -7.57 3.29
C GLN A 124 -9.86 -8.76 2.76
N SER A 125 -8.68 -8.52 2.18
CA SER A 125 -7.84 -9.59 1.65
C SER A 125 -7.29 -10.52 2.75
N VAL A 126 -7.28 -10.08 4.00
CA VAL A 126 -6.75 -10.87 5.12
C VAL A 126 -7.87 -11.67 5.79
N PRO A 127 -7.80 -13.02 5.79
CA PRO A 127 -8.77 -13.84 6.52
C PRO A 127 -8.81 -13.47 8.00
N LYS A 128 -10.01 -13.38 8.57
CA LYS A 128 -10.24 -13.08 10.00
C LYS A 128 -9.63 -11.75 10.49
N HIS A 129 -9.42 -10.77 9.63
CA HIS A 129 -8.92 -9.45 10.04
C HIS A 129 -9.84 -8.81 11.12
N PRO A 130 -9.30 -8.20 12.20
CA PRO A 130 -10.14 -7.65 13.28
C PRO A 130 -11.18 -6.62 12.80
N ILE A 131 -10.79 -5.79 11.83
CA ILE A 131 -11.67 -4.74 11.29
C ILE A 131 -12.80 -5.31 10.43
N SER A 132 -12.62 -6.48 9.80
CA SER A 132 -13.70 -7.11 9.03
C SER A 132 -14.75 -7.75 9.94
N GLN A 133 -14.39 -8.08 11.17
CA GLN A 133 -15.31 -8.56 12.20
C GLN A 133 -16.15 -7.44 12.83
N LEU A 134 -15.68 -6.19 12.77
CA LEU A 134 -16.39 -5.01 13.29
C LEU A 134 -17.53 -4.58 12.36
N LYS A 135 -18.57 -5.41 12.25
CA LYS A 135 -19.81 -5.07 11.55
C LYS A 135 -20.68 -4.15 12.41
N LEU A 136 -21.17 -3.07 11.83
CA LEU A 136 -22.11 -2.17 12.50
C LEU A 136 -23.49 -2.84 12.62
N PRO A 137 -24.01 -3.12 13.85
CA PRO A 137 -25.34 -3.66 14.04
C PRO A 137 -26.43 -2.77 13.44
N VAL A 138 -27.53 -3.38 13.00
CA VAL A 138 -28.67 -2.66 12.35
C VAL A 138 -29.23 -1.56 13.25
N SER A 139 -29.33 -1.80 14.56
CA SER A 139 -29.80 -0.82 15.55
C SER A 139 -28.90 0.43 15.60
N LEU A 140 -27.58 0.25 15.59
CA LEU A 140 -26.63 1.36 15.55
C LEU A 140 -26.70 2.10 14.20
N ARG A 141 -26.88 1.37 13.09
CA ARG A 141 -27.05 1.99 11.76
C ARG A 141 -28.24 2.95 11.72
N ARG A 142 -29.38 2.57 12.30
CA ARG A 142 -30.56 3.45 12.44
C ARG A 142 -30.27 4.69 13.28
N LEU A 143 -29.52 4.54 14.38
CA LEU A 143 -29.14 5.66 15.23
C LEU A 143 -28.21 6.66 14.54
N TYR A 144 -27.25 6.17 13.74
CA TYR A 144 -26.40 7.03 12.92
C TYR A 144 -27.20 7.74 11.81
N ALA A 145 -28.14 7.05 11.17
CA ALA A 145 -29.03 7.66 10.18
C ALA A 145 -29.89 8.79 10.79
N ALA A 146 -30.39 8.59 12.02
CA ALA A 146 -31.13 9.63 12.75
C ALA A 146 -30.26 10.78 13.28
N ARG A 147 -28.93 10.64 13.29
CA ARG A 147 -27.98 11.64 13.81
C ARG A 147 -26.81 11.83 12.84
N PRO A 148 -27.02 12.48 11.67
CA PRO A 148 -26.01 12.63 10.63
C PRO A 148 -24.77 13.43 11.07
N SER A 149 -24.88 14.21 12.15
CA SER A 149 -23.74 14.92 12.76
C SER A 149 -22.72 14.00 13.45
N ARG A 150 -23.07 12.74 13.73
CA ARG A 150 -22.15 11.76 14.34
C ARG A 150 -21.30 11.09 13.28
N ILE A 151 -20.01 11.03 13.55
CA ILE A 151 -19.04 10.44 12.64
C ILE A 151 -19.20 8.91 12.64
N LEU A 152 -19.47 8.36 11.46
CA LEU A 152 -19.55 6.91 11.25
C LEU A 152 -18.22 6.21 11.56
N PRO A 153 -18.23 4.93 11.97
CA PRO A 153 -17.02 4.12 12.10
C PRO A 153 -16.24 4.02 10.79
N PHE A 154 -14.95 3.68 10.90
CA PHE A 154 -14.04 3.66 9.75
C PHE A 154 -14.58 2.82 8.56
N CYS A 155 -14.99 1.57 8.80
CA CYS A 155 -15.47 0.69 7.73
C CYS A 155 -16.67 1.27 6.96
N GLU A 156 -17.59 1.93 7.66
CA GLU A 156 -18.76 2.53 7.03
C GLU A 156 -18.38 3.76 6.20
N ARG A 157 -17.45 4.59 6.71
CA ARG A 157 -16.90 5.71 5.92
C ARG A 157 -16.16 5.23 4.67
N ALA A 158 -15.40 4.14 4.78
CA ALA A 158 -14.67 3.55 3.65
C ALA A 158 -15.64 2.99 2.59
N LYS A 159 -16.70 2.29 3.00
CA LYS A 159 -17.75 1.83 2.08
C LYS A 159 -18.44 2.98 1.35
N MET A 160 -18.76 4.06 2.06
CA MET A 160 -19.34 5.26 1.43
C MET A 160 -18.39 5.86 0.40
N LEU A 161 -17.11 6.00 0.75
CA LEU A 161 -16.09 6.50 -0.18
C LEU A 161 -15.97 5.65 -1.45
N LEU A 162 -16.03 4.32 -1.31
CA LEU A 162 -15.98 3.40 -2.44
C LEU A 162 -17.25 3.46 -3.28
N HIS A 163 -18.40 3.68 -2.65
CA HIS A 163 -19.67 3.89 -3.34
C HIS A 163 -19.65 5.16 -4.16
N ASP A 164 -19.14 6.26 -3.59
CA ASP A 164 -19.01 7.54 -4.29
C ASP A 164 -17.99 7.49 -5.45
N SER A 165 -17.14 6.45 -5.48
CA SER A 165 -16.08 6.25 -6.49
C SER A 165 -16.39 5.12 -7.47
N ASP A 166 -17.60 4.53 -7.45
CA ASP A 166 -18.00 3.38 -8.27
C ASP A 166 -17.13 2.11 -8.10
N LEU A 167 -16.46 1.96 -6.95
CA LEU A 167 -15.55 0.84 -6.65
C LEU A 167 -16.16 -0.24 -5.74
N ASN A 168 -17.49 -0.28 -5.61
CA ASN A 168 -18.17 -1.25 -4.74
C ASN A 168 -18.11 -2.70 -5.23
N ASN A 169 -17.98 -2.91 -6.54
CA ASN A 169 -18.06 -4.24 -7.16
C ASN A 169 -16.69 -4.89 -7.39
N VAL A 170 -15.64 -4.38 -6.74
CA VAL A 170 -14.30 -4.95 -6.85
C VAL A 170 -14.23 -6.24 -6.04
N SER A 171 -13.94 -7.35 -6.71
CA SER A 171 -13.63 -8.63 -6.04
C SER A 171 -12.23 -8.57 -5.45
N VAL A 172 -12.12 -8.64 -4.12
CA VAL A 172 -10.84 -8.66 -3.41
C VAL A 172 -10.37 -10.09 -3.26
N GLN A 173 -9.21 -10.41 -3.84
CA GLN A 173 -8.56 -11.70 -3.64
C GLN A 173 -7.99 -11.81 -2.23
N PHE A 174 -8.07 -13.01 -1.64
CA PHE A 174 -7.44 -13.27 -0.36
C PHE A 174 -5.92 -13.31 -0.50
N SER A 175 -5.23 -12.75 0.49
CA SER A 175 -3.78 -12.85 0.61
C SER A 175 -3.46 -14.15 1.31
N ASP A 176 -2.88 -15.10 0.58
CA ASP A 176 -2.26 -16.26 1.18
C ASP A 176 -0.96 -15.83 1.85
N TYR A 177 -0.69 -16.39 3.03
CA TYR A 177 0.57 -16.20 3.74
C TYR A 177 1.43 -17.42 3.51
N PHE A 178 2.74 -17.21 3.34
CA PHE A 178 3.68 -18.31 3.47
C PHE A 178 3.51 -18.93 4.86
N THR A 179 3.20 -20.22 4.88
CA THR A 179 2.97 -20.99 6.10
C THR A 179 4.27 -21.42 6.78
N PHE A 180 5.41 -21.20 6.11
CA PHE A 180 6.75 -21.45 6.62
C PHE A 180 7.56 -20.16 6.61
N PRO A 181 8.49 -20.00 7.58
CA PRO A 181 9.35 -18.83 7.59
C PRO A 181 10.32 -18.86 6.40
N PRO A 182 10.74 -17.70 5.89
CA PRO A 182 11.57 -17.63 4.68
C PRO A 182 12.96 -18.27 4.82
N TRP A 183 13.44 -18.50 6.06
CA TRP A 183 14.70 -19.20 6.33
C TRP A 183 14.55 -20.74 6.41
N GLU A 184 13.33 -21.27 6.57
CA GLU A 184 13.07 -22.70 6.45
C GLU A 184 12.75 -23.01 4.99
N ILE A 185 13.80 -23.10 4.18
CA ILE A 185 13.66 -23.57 2.80
C ILE A 185 13.39 -25.07 2.88
N PRO A 186 12.26 -25.58 2.33
CA PRO A 186 12.02 -27.01 2.26
C PRO A 186 13.20 -27.68 1.57
N GLN A 187 13.69 -28.81 2.09
CA GLN A 187 14.69 -29.59 1.39
C GLN A 187 14.11 -30.03 0.03
N PHE A 188 14.64 -29.47 -1.05
CA PHE A 188 14.26 -29.86 -2.41
C PHE A 188 15.29 -30.83 -2.97
N SER A 189 14.79 -31.88 -3.62
CA SER A 189 15.63 -32.78 -4.42
C SER A 189 15.68 -32.23 -5.84
N PHE A 190 16.88 -31.84 -6.30
CA PHE A 190 17.08 -31.45 -7.68
C PHE A 190 17.23 -32.71 -8.54
N LEU A 191 16.33 -32.86 -9.52
CA LEU A 191 16.38 -33.95 -10.50
C LEU A 191 16.64 -33.35 -11.87
N ASN A 192 17.74 -33.77 -12.50
CA ASN A 192 18.07 -33.38 -13.86
C ASN A 192 18.00 -34.60 -14.79
N PRO A 193 16.84 -34.88 -15.42
CA PRO A 193 16.71 -36.03 -16.33
C PRO A 193 17.56 -35.90 -17.60
N PHE A 194 18.16 -34.72 -17.85
CA PHE A 194 19.00 -34.44 -19.00
C PHE A 194 20.50 -34.52 -18.66
N SER A 195 20.87 -34.81 -17.41
CA SER A 195 22.28 -34.92 -17.02
C SER A 195 22.95 -36.05 -17.82
N GLY A 196 23.98 -35.72 -18.58
CA GLY A 196 24.72 -36.68 -19.43
C GLY A 196 24.42 -36.60 -20.92
N PHE A 197 23.46 -35.76 -21.35
CA PHE A 197 23.19 -35.50 -22.77
C PHE A 197 23.73 -34.14 -23.17
N ASP A 198 24.58 -34.12 -24.19
CA ASP A 198 25.09 -32.86 -24.75
C ASP A 198 24.13 -32.30 -25.82
N LYS A 199 23.89 -30.98 -25.76
CA LYS A 199 22.92 -30.29 -26.60
C LYS A 199 23.33 -30.23 -28.07
N SER A 200 24.63 -30.27 -28.37
CA SER A 200 25.14 -30.18 -29.74
C SER A 200 25.10 -31.52 -30.49
N SER A 201 25.21 -32.62 -29.76
CA SER A 201 25.34 -33.97 -30.31
C SER A 201 24.08 -34.84 -30.17
N THR A 202 23.20 -34.54 -29.21
CA THR A 202 22.00 -35.34 -28.96
C THR A 202 20.85 -34.90 -29.85
N ALA A 203 20.19 -35.86 -30.52
CA ALA A 203 19.03 -35.57 -31.36
C ALA A 203 17.87 -34.94 -30.56
N PRO A 204 17.15 -33.93 -31.09
CA PRO A 204 16.03 -33.28 -30.40
C PRO A 204 14.94 -34.24 -29.90
N VAL A 205 14.69 -35.32 -30.66
CA VAL A 205 13.70 -36.34 -30.29
C VAL A 205 14.04 -37.05 -28.97
N THR A 206 15.33 -37.21 -28.66
CA THR A 206 15.78 -37.83 -27.40
C THR A 206 15.40 -36.96 -26.21
N PHE A 207 15.57 -35.64 -26.31
CA PHE A 207 15.15 -34.70 -25.25
C PHE A 207 13.64 -34.70 -25.05
N GLN A 208 12.86 -34.78 -26.13
CA GLN A 208 11.40 -34.89 -26.05
C GLN A 208 10.98 -36.18 -25.33
N GLN A 209 11.58 -37.32 -25.68
CA GLN A 209 11.29 -38.61 -25.03
C GLN A 209 11.64 -38.59 -23.53
N LEU A 210 12.80 -38.04 -23.15
CA LEU A 210 13.20 -37.89 -21.75
C LEU A 210 12.22 -37.01 -20.98
N PHE A 211 11.79 -35.89 -21.57
CA PHE A 211 10.79 -35.01 -20.98
C PHE A 211 9.44 -35.71 -20.78
N HIS A 212 8.93 -36.42 -21.80
CA HIS A 212 7.67 -37.16 -21.69
C HIS A 212 7.74 -38.28 -20.67
N HIS A 213 8.84 -39.03 -20.60
CA HIS A 213 9.06 -40.06 -19.59
C HIS A 213 9.07 -39.46 -18.17
N HIS A 214 9.79 -38.36 -17.97
CA HIS A 214 9.81 -37.65 -16.69
C HIS A 214 8.41 -37.15 -16.32
N ARG A 215 7.68 -36.55 -17.26
CA ARG A 215 6.32 -36.06 -17.03
C ARG A 215 5.34 -37.17 -16.68
N TYR A 216 5.49 -38.34 -17.30
CA TYR A 216 4.70 -39.53 -17.01
C TYR A 216 4.99 -40.07 -15.60
N ARG A 217 6.27 -40.18 -15.22
CA ARG A 217 6.69 -40.63 -13.88
C ARG A 217 6.15 -39.74 -12.76
N TYR A 218 6.07 -38.43 -12.99
CA TYR A 218 5.52 -37.46 -12.04
C TYR A 218 4.12 -36.96 -12.45
N SER A 219 3.31 -37.81 -13.06
CA SER A 219 1.95 -37.46 -13.51
C SER A 219 0.99 -37.11 -12.37
N SER A 220 1.22 -37.66 -11.17
CA SER A 220 0.47 -37.34 -9.94
C SER A 220 0.83 -35.98 -9.32
N PHE A 221 1.89 -35.32 -9.80
CA PHE A 221 2.34 -34.04 -9.28
C PHE A 221 1.78 -32.88 -10.12
N VAL A 222 1.56 -31.73 -9.47
CA VAL A 222 1.19 -30.49 -10.16
C VAL A 222 2.39 -30.00 -10.95
N SER A 223 2.20 -29.82 -12.25
CA SER A 223 3.24 -29.30 -13.13
C SER A 223 3.23 -27.80 -13.13
N ILE A 224 4.34 -27.21 -12.68
CA ILE A 224 4.60 -25.78 -12.77
C ILE A 224 5.74 -25.60 -13.76
N ILE A 225 5.48 -24.87 -14.84
CA ILE A 225 6.47 -24.58 -15.89
C ILE A 225 6.88 -23.14 -15.74
N THR A 226 8.18 -22.89 -15.71
CA THR A 226 8.72 -21.54 -15.58
C THR A 226 9.57 -21.20 -16.79
N ASP A 227 9.40 -20.00 -17.32
CA ASP A 227 10.29 -19.43 -18.32
C ASP A 227 10.93 -18.15 -17.78
N GLY A 228 12.18 -17.91 -18.14
CA GLY A 228 12.97 -16.76 -17.70
C GLY A 228 13.50 -15.99 -18.90
N SER A 229 13.20 -14.70 -18.97
CA SER A 229 13.71 -13.79 -20.00
C SER A 229 14.64 -12.74 -19.37
N LYS A 230 15.69 -12.39 -20.10
CA LYS A 230 16.65 -11.35 -19.71
C LYS A 230 16.94 -10.44 -20.88
N SER A 231 16.87 -9.14 -20.62
CA SER A 231 17.39 -8.07 -21.48
C SER A 231 18.50 -7.32 -20.73
N ASP A 232 19.13 -6.35 -21.38
CA ASP A 232 20.19 -5.53 -20.76
C ASP A 232 19.69 -4.70 -19.57
N VAL A 233 18.39 -4.38 -19.54
CA VAL A 233 17.80 -3.48 -18.54
C VAL A 233 16.81 -4.20 -17.61
N HIS A 234 16.21 -5.30 -18.05
CA HIS A 234 15.12 -5.97 -17.33
C HIS A 234 15.28 -7.48 -17.30
N VAL A 235 14.77 -8.08 -16.23
CA VAL A 235 14.56 -9.53 -16.11
C VAL A 235 13.08 -9.81 -15.89
N GLY A 236 12.58 -10.86 -16.55
CA GLY A 236 11.20 -11.30 -16.42
C GLY A 236 11.12 -12.80 -16.21
N CYS A 237 10.09 -13.25 -15.51
CA CYS A 237 9.76 -14.66 -15.43
C CYS A 237 8.26 -14.89 -15.66
N GLY A 238 7.96 -15.97 -16.40
CA GLY A 238 6.62 -16.51 -16.55
C GLY A 238 6.50 -17.80 -15.76
N VAL A 239 5.35 -18.01 -15.13
CA VAL A 239 5.01 -19.24 -14.40
C VAL A 239 3.65 -19.70 -14.91
N ILE A 240 3.59 -20.92 -15.43
CA ILE A 240 2.37 -21.56 -15.90
C ILE A 240 2.06 -22.72 -14.96
N SER A 241 0.87 -22.69 -14.36
CA SER A 241 0.29 -23.81 -13.61
C SER A 241 -1.02 -24.26 -14.29
N PRO A 242 -1.59 -25.41 -13.90
CA PRO A 242 -2.87 -25.86 -14.47
C PRO A 242 -4.06 -24.95 -14.17
N SER A 243 -3.98 -24.14 -13.11
CA SER A 243 -5.04 -23.22 -12.69
C SER A 243 -4.83 -21.79 -13.18
N ASP A 244 -3.59 -21.35 -13.32
CA ASP A 244 -3.26 -19.94 -13.50
C ASP A 244 -2.01 -19.73 -14.37
N THR A 245 -1.95 -18.58 -15.03
CA THR A 245 -0.74 -18.08 -15.70
C THR A 245 -0.33 -16.77 -15.04
N LEU A 246 0.88 -16.74 -14.49
CA LEU A 246 1.44 -15.58 -13.80
C LEU A 246 2.69 -15.09 -14.55
N SER A 247 2.82 -13.78 -14.69
CA SER A 247 3.99 -13.15 -15.28
C SER A 247 4.48 -12.03 -14.38
N TYR A 248 5.79 -12.01 -14.13
CA TYR A 248 6.46 -11.02 -13.30
C TYR A 248 7.54 -10.35 -14.15
N CYS A 249 7.57 -9.02 -14.11
CA CYS A 249 8.62 -8.23 -14.73
C CYS A 249 9.23 -7.35 -13.64
N GLN A 250 10.53 -7.48 -13.43
CA GLN A 250 11.27 -6.68 -12.46
C GLN A 250 12.00 -5.57 -13.22
N GLN A 251 11.67 -4.32 -12.86
CA GLN A 251 12.37 -3.10 -13.30
C GLN A 251 13.66 -2.89 -12.51
#